data_AF-A0A2M7XF56-F1
#
_entry.id   AF-A0A2M7XF56-F1
#
_cell.length_a   1.000
_cell.length_b   1.000
_cell.length_c   1.000
_cell.angle_alpha   90.00
_cell.angle_beta   90.00
_cell.angle_gamma   90.00
#
_symmetry.space_group_name_H-M   'P 1'
#
loop_
_entity.id
_entity.type
_entity.pdbx_description
1 polymer ?
#
loop_
_entity_poly.entity_id
_entity_poly.type
_entity_poly.pdbx_seq_one_letter_code
_entity_poly.pdbx_strand_id
1 'polypeptide(L)' 'MFGKKGPKTETGADHVDVGKVLQEIAGVRAQLYATGAVDSEPEVLNQIERDVIAVKISPSEALARVRGVLAGRQDYH' A
#
# COMPACT_ATOMS: atom_id res chain seq x y z
N MET A 1 44.26 20.89 -5.80
CA MET A 1 43.71 19.60 -5.31
C MET A 1 42.20 19.66 -5.42
N PHE A 2 41.62 18.86 -6.31
CA PHE A 2 40.16 18.79 -6.50
C PHE A 2 39.55 17.84 -5.47
N GLY A 3 38.81 18.40 -4.51
CA GLY A 3 37.96 17.64 -3.59
C GLY A 3 36.50 17.87 -3.93
N LYS A 4 35.98 17.13 -4.93
CA LYS A 4 34.56 17.01 -5.22
C LYS A 4 33.83 16.42 -4.00
N LYS A 5 32.81 17.11 -3.48
CA LYS A 5 31.63 16.45 -2.88
C LYS A 5 30.39 17.25 -3.28
N GLY A 6 29.82 16.85 -4.41
CA GLY A 6 28.45 17.17 -4.83
C GLY A 6 27.42 16.55 -3.89
N PRO A 7 26.13 16.75 -4.19
CA PRO A 7 25.09 17.08 -3.23
C PRO A 7 24.77 15.94 -2.26
N LYS A 8 24.40 16.33 -1.04
CA LYS A 8 23.73 15.46 -0.07
C LYS A 8 22.47 14.97 -0.73
N THR A 9 22.43 13.66 -1.00
CA THR A 9 21.29 12.91 -1.48
C THR A 9 20.05 13.38 -0.75
N GLU A 10 19.12 13.89 -1.55
CA GLU A 10 17.78 14.26 -1.17
C GLU A 10 17.22 13.20 -0.22
N THR A 11 16.71 13.68 0.91
CA THR A 11 15.88 12.93 1.84
C THR A 11 15.02 11.99 1.02
N GLY A 12 15.30 10.68 1.11
CA GLY A 12 14.56 9.65 0.39
C GLY A 12 13.10 9.79 0.76
N ALA A 13 12.35 10.51 -0.07
CA ALA A 13 10.92 10.49 -0.05
C ALA A 13 10.58 9.00 -0.09
N ASP A 14 9.72 8.58 0.83
CA ASP A 14 9.14 7.26 0.89
C ASP A 14 8.48 6.97 -0.48
N HIS A 15 9.28 6.52 -1.44
CA HIS A 15 8.85 6.18 -2.78
C HIS A 15 8.13 4.86 -2.63
N VAL A 16 6.87 4.96 -2.23
CA VAL A 16 5.95 3.85 -2.31
C VAL A 16 5.79 3.54 -3.79
N ASP A 17 6.38 2.43 -4.20
CA ASP A 17 6.25 1.93 -5.56
C ASP A 17 4.97 1.12 -5.70
N VAL A 18 4.39 1.09 -6.90
CA VAL A 18 3.17 0.31 -7.18
C VAL A 18 3.38 -1.16 -6.80
N GLY A 19 4.58 -1.71 -7.05
CA GLY A 19 4.92 -3.07 -6.66
C GLY A 19 4.85 -3.34 -5.14
N LYS A 20 5.18 -2.35 -4.31
CA LYS A 20 5.08 -2.46 -2.85
C LYS A 20 3.63 -2.44 -2.39
N VAL A 21 2.79 -1.62 -3.02
CA VAL A 21 1.34 -1.59 -2.77
C VAL A 21 0.72 -2.95 -3.12
N LEU A 22 1.07 -3.53 -4.27
CA LEU A 22 0.54 -4.82 -4.70
C LEU A 22 0.96 -5.96 -3.75
N GLN A 23 2.19 -5.94 -3.23
CA GLN A 23 2.62 -6.88 -2.20
C GLN A 23 1.80 -6.75 -0.91
N GLU A 24 1.56 -5.53 -0.45
CA GLU A 24 0.73 -5.29 0.74
C GLU A 24 -0.71 -5.76 0.51
N ILE A 25 -1.31 -5.50 -0.66
CA ILE A 25 -2.64 -6.00 -1.02
C ILE A 25 -2.70 -7.53 -0.94
N ALA A 26 -1.69 -8.23 -1.47
CA ALA A 26 -1.61 -9.68 -1.39
C ALA A 26 -1.49 -10.18 0.06
N GLY A 27 -0.68 -9.50 0.89
CA GLY A 27 -0.53 -9.79 2.31
C GLY A 27 -1.82 -9.63 3.09
N VAL A 28 -2.53 -8.51 2.91
CA VAL A 28 -3.83 -8.27 3.56
C VAL A 28 -4.86 -9.29 3.08
N ARG A 29 -4.91 -9.57 1.78
CA ARG A 29 -5.82 -10.59 1.21
C ARG A 29 -5.62 -11.95 1.87
N ALA A 30 -4.37 -12.39 2.05
CA ALA A 30 -4.06 -13.64 2.74
C ALA A 30 -4.54 -13.65 4.21
N GLN A 31 -4.36 -12.53 4.93
CA GLN A 31 -4.85 -12.40 6.31
C GLN A 31 -6.39 -12.46 6.38
N LEU A 32 -7.08 -11.78 5.46
CA LEU A 32 -8.54 -11.81 5.38
C LEU A 32 -9.07 -13.23 5.14
N TYR A 33 -8.48 -13.95 4.18
CA TYR A 33 -8.81 -15.35 3.95
C TYR A 33 -8.56 -16.24 5.18
N ALA A 34 -7.45 -16.03 5.88
CA ALA A 34 -7.13 -16.79 7.10
C ALA A 34 -8.14 -16.55 8.23
N THR A 35 -8.80 -15.38 8.25
CA THR A 35 -9.81 -15.02 9.26
C THR A 35 -11.25 -15.28 8.83
N GLY A 36 -11.48 -15.83 7.64
CA GLY A 36 -12.83 -16.11 7.13
C GLY A 36 -13.61 -14.88 6.65
N ALA A 37 -12.96 -13.74 6.40
CA ALA A 37 -13.60 -12.60 5.75
C ALA A 37 -13.67 -12.83 4.23
N VAL A 38 -14.83 -13.28 3.75
CA VAL A 38 -15.01 -13.62 2.33
C VAL A 38 -15.94 -12.65 1.59
N ASP A 39 -16.82 -11.92 2.30
CA ASP A 39 -17.98 -11.28 1.65
C ASP A 39 -17.80 -9.84 1.15
N SER A 40 -16.87 -9.02 1.63
CA SER A 40 -16.78 -7.60 1.18
C SER A 40 -15.38 -7.00 1.14
N GLU A 41 -14.50 -7.42 2.04
CA GLU A 41 -13.11 -6.92 2.08
C GLU A 41 -12.25 -7.33 0.87
N PRO A 42 -12.43 -8.52 0.24
CA PRO A 42 -11.72 -8.86 -0.98
C PRO A 42 -12.04 -7.91 -2.15
N GLU A 43 -13.28 -7.42 -2.24
CA GLU A 43 -13.68 -6.48 -3.28
C GLU A 43 -13.06 -5.09 -3.10
N VAL A 44 -12.99 -4.60 -1.85
CA VAL A 44 -12.33 -3.32 -1.52
C VAL A 44 -10.85 -3.36 -1.91
N LEU A 45 -10.14 -4.45 -1.58
CA LEU A 45 -8.74 -4.64 -1.99
C LEU A 45 -8.60 -4.69 -3.51
N ASN A 46 -9.53 -5.35 -4.20
CA ASN A 46 -9.55 -5.43 -5.67
C ASN A 46 -9.78 -4.05 -6.31
N GLN A 47 -10.60 -3.20 -5.70
CA GLN A 47 -10.84 -1.84 -6.16
C GLN A 47 -9.59 -0.96 -5.99
N ILE A 48 -8.92 -1.05 -4.83
CA ILE A 48 -7.66 -0.32 -4.58
C ILE A 48 -6.57 -0.76 -5.57
N GLU A 49 -6.47 -2.06 -5.86
CA GLU A 49 -5.56 -2.61 -6.87
C GLU A 49 -5.81 -2.00 -8.25
N ARG A 50 -7.07 -1.94 -8.70
CA ARG A 50 -7.42 -1.32 -9.98
C ARG A 50 -7.13 0.17 -10.00
N ASP A 51 -7.43 0.89 -8.92
CA ASP A 51 -7.24 2.34 -8.87
C ASP A 51 -5.77 2.74 -8.86
N VAL A 52 -4.89 1.95 -8.22
CA VAL A 52 -3.44 2.21 -8.25
C VAL A 52 -2.83 1.84 -9.61
N ILE A 53 -3.27 0.74 -10.25
CA ILE A 53 -2.82 0.35 -11.59
C ILE A 53 -3.30 1.37 -12.65
N ALA A 54 -4.53 1.85 -12.53
CA ALA A 54 -5.09 2.87 -13.41
C ALA A 54 -4.56 4.29 -13.12
N VAL A 55 -3.64 4.44 -12.16
CA VAL A 55 -3.07 5.74 -11.74
C VAL A 55 -4.14 6.75 -11.32
N LYS A 56 -5.29 6.26 -10.82
CA LYS A 56 -6.37 7.09 -10.27
C LYS A 56 -6.05 7.58 -8.86
N ILE A 57 -5.24 6.82 -8.13
CA ILE A 57 -4.75 7.15 -6.80
C ILE A 57 -3.23 6.98 -6.75
N SER A 58 -2.57 7.76 -5.90
CA SER A 58 -1.13 7.64 -5.69
C SER A 58 -0.80 6.34 -4.94
N PRO A 59 0.37 5.72 -5.16
CA PRO A 59 0.77 4.52 -4.43
C PRO A 59 0.71 4.68 -2.90
N SER A 60 1.12 5.84 -2.38
CA SER A 60 1.04 6.15 -0.95
C SER A 60 -0.40 6.20 -0.43
N GLU A 61 -1.33 6.73 -1.23
CA GLU A 61 -2.76 6.76 -0.90
C GLU A 61 -3.36 5.34 -0.92
N ALA A 62 -3.02 4.55 -1.93
CA ALA A 62 -3.42 3.15 -2.02
C ALA A 62 -2.97 2.37 -0.79
N LEU A 63 -1.71 2.54 -0.37
CA LEU A 63 -1.14 1.85 0.79
C LEU A 63 -1.83 2.27 2.10
N ALA A 64 -2.17 3.55 2.25
CA ALA A 64 -2.96 4.03 3.39
C ALA A 64 -4.36 3.38 3.44
N ARG A 65 -5.03 3.24 2.28
CA ARG A 65 -6.34 2.56 2.20
C ARG A 65 -6.24 1.08 2.53
N VAL A 66 -5.23 0.37 2.01
CA VAL A 66 -4.98 -1.05 2.32
C VAL A 66 -4.80 -1.27 3.82
N ARG A 67 -4.02 -0.40 4.48
CA ARG A 67 -3.84 -0.45 5.94
C ARG A 67 -5.14 -0.15 6.69
N GLY A 68 -5.96 0.76 6.17
CA GLY A 68 -7.29 1.06 6.71
C GLY A 68 -8.23 -0.14 6.71
N VAL A 69 -8.14 -1.03 5.71
CA VAL A 69 -8.94 -2.28 5.67
C VAL A 69 -8.63 -3.17 6.87
N LEU A 70 -7.35 -3.35 7.22
CA LEU A 70 -6.96 -4.10 8.42
C LEU A 70 -7.32 -3.38 9.73
N ALA A 71 -7.09 -2.07 9.80
CA ALA A 71 -7.32 -1.29 11.01
C ALA A 71 -8.83 -1.19 11.34
N GLY A 72 -9.69 -1.07 10.33
CA GLY A 72 -11.15 -1.07 10.50
C GLY A 72 -11.69 -2.34 11.17
N ARG A 73 -10.93 -3.45 11.14
CA ARG A 73 -11.26 -4.68 11.89
C ARG A 73 -10.81 -4.64 13.34
N GLN A 74 -9.71 -3.95 13.68
CA GLN A 74 -9.23 -3.85 15.05
C GLN A 74 -10.11 -2.92 15.90
N ASP A 75 -10.72 -1.90 15.29
CA ASP A 75 -11.58 -0.93 15.99
C ASP A 75 -13.03 -1.42 16.18
N TYR A 76 -13.45 -2.43 15.42
CA TYR A 76 -14.81 -3.03 15.53
C TYR A 76 -14.93 -4.12 16.60
N HIS A 77 -13.89 -4.28 17.45
CA HIS A 77 -13.79 -5.29 18.51
C HIS A 77 -13.71 -4.67 19.91
#